data_AF-A0ABD4LMN1-F1
#
_entry.id   AF-A0ABD4LMN1-F1
#
_cell.length_a   1.000
_cell.length_b   1.000
_cell.length_c   1.000
_cell.angle_alpha   90.00
_cell.angle_beta   90.00
_cell.angle_gamma   90.00
#
_symmetry.space_group_name_H-M   'P 1'
#
loop_
_entity.id
_entity.type
_entity.pdbx_description
1 polymer ?
#
loop_
_entity_poly.entity_id
_entity_poly.type
_entity_poly.pdbx_seq_one_letter_code
_entity_poly.pdbx_strand_id
1 'polypeptide(L)' 'MDNELKKMAKDLVWIQDKLKEDTLYEWDRDELVKQADKIRMDVVLKGYSVDLFVQYMEEYPTLSVDEYMKWIKN' A
#
# COMPACT_ATOMS: atom_id res chain seq x y z
N MET A 1 -4.16 -10.05 -15.08
CA MET A 1 -4.51 -10.20 -13.66
C MET A 1 -3.51 -9.36 -12.91
N ASP A 2 -3.95 -8.46 -12.04
CA ASP A 2 -3.02 -7.55 -11.37
C ASP A 2 -2.33 -8.24 -10.21
N ASN A 3 -1.09 -7.85 -9.93
CA ASN A 3 -0.27 -8.38 -8.85
C ASN A 3 -0.80 -7.90 -7.50
N GLU A 4 -1.30 -8.83 -6.70
CA GLU A 4 -1.94 -8.56 -5.41
C GLU A 4 -0.99 -7.92 -4.38
N LEU A 5 0.28 -8.35 -4.35
CA LEU A 5 1.28 -7.81 -3.43
C LEU A 5 1.57 -6.33 -3.75
N LYS A 6 1.67 -6.00 -5.04
CA LYS A 6 1.84 -4.62 -5.52
C LYS A 6 0.65 -3.73 -5.21
N LYS A 7 -0.58 -4.27 -5.30
CA LYS A 7 -1.80 -3.56 -4.89
C LYS A 7 -1.75 -3.19 -3.42
N MET A 8 -1.45 -4.17 -2.57
CA MET A 8 -1.33 -3.95 -1.13
C MET A 8 -0.24 -2.92 -0.79
N ALA A 9 0.89 -2.94 -1.49
CA ALA A 9 1.98 -2.00 -1.27
C ALA A 9 1.54 -0.57 -1.61
N LYS A 10 0.92 -0.39 -2.80
CA LYS A 10 0.36 0.87 -3.25
C LYS A 10 -0.73 1.41 -2.29
N ASP A 11 -1.62 0.55 -1.80
CA ASP A 11 -2.67 0.95 -0.88
C ASP A 11 -2.10 1.34 0.49
N LEU A 12 -1.08 0.63 0.99
CA LEU A 12 -0.43 0.99 2.24
C LEU A 12 0.29 2.34 2.16
N VAL A 13 0.99 2.61 1.05
CA VAL A 13 1.64 3.93 0.82
C VAL A 13 0.59 5.03 0.77
N TRP A 14 -0.50 4.82 0.05
CA TRP A 14 -1.60 5.80 -0.02
C TRP A 14 -2.19 6.10 1.37
N ILE A 15 -2.42 5.06 2.20
CA ILE A 15 -2.89 5.23 3.57
C ILE A 15 -1.88 6.03 4.41
N GLN A 16 -0.59 5.74 4.28
CA GLN A 16 0.47 6.46 5.00
C GLN A 16 0.52 7.93 4.61
N ASP A 17 0.32 8.26 3.33
CA ASP A 17 0.26 9.64 2.88
C ASP A 17 -1.00 10.35 3.38
N LYS A 18 -2.15 9.65 3.38
CA LYS A 18 -3.38 10.18 3.98
C LYS A 18 -3.20 10.51 5.44
N LEU A 19 -2.65 9.60 6.24
CA LEU A 19 -2.45 9.80 7.67
C LEU A 19 -1.57 11.02 8.04
N LYS A 20 -0.78 11.56 7.09
CA LYS A 20 0.01 12.80 7.24
C LYS A 20 -0.83 14.07 7.03
N GLU A 21 -2.05 13.98 6.50
CA GLU A 21 -2.93 15.14 6.31
C GLU A 21 -3.45 15.63 7.67
N ASP A 22 -3.17 16.89 8.01
CA ASP A 22 -3.58 17.52 9.28
C ASP A 22 -5.10 17.71 9.41
N THR A 23 -5.83 17.62 8.30
CA THR A 23 -7.28 17.86 8.23
C THR A 23 -8.13 16.60 8.48
N LEU A 24 -7.51 15.45 8.76
CA LEU A 24 -8.22 14.21 9.02
C LEU A 24 -8.94 14.24 10.36
N TYR A 25 -10.24 13.90 10.34
CA TYR A 25 -10.97 13.62 11.57
C TYR A 25 -10.41 12.37 12.26
N GLU A 26 -10.58 12.31 13.58
CA GLU A 26 -10.06 11.21 14.41
C GLU A 26 -10.66 9.85 13.99
N TRP A 27 -11.96 9.80 13.67
CA TRP A 27 -12.59 8.57 13.20
C TRP A 27 -12.03 8.07 11.86
N ASP A 28 -11.68 8.98 10.95
CA ASP A 28 -11.10 8.64 9.65
C ASP A 28 -9.67 8.13 9.85
N ARG A 29 -8.92 8.73 10.78
CA ARG A 29 -7.58 8.30 11.17
C ARG A 29 -7.60 6.88 11.73
N ASP A 30 -8.52 6.58 12.65
CA ASP A 30 -8.66 5.24 13.24
C ASP A 30 -8.98 4.16 12.20
N GLU A 31 -9.87 4.49 11.25
CA GLU A 31 -10.23 3.57 10.17
C GLU A 31 -9.04 3.32 9.23
N LEU A 32 -8.30 4.36 8.86
CA LEU A 32 -7.09 4.24 8.06
C LEU A 32 -6.00 3.40 8.77
N VAL A 33 -5.83 3.56 10.08
CA VAL A 33 -4.89 2.73 10.86
C VAL A 33 -5.30 1.25 10.84
N LYS A 34 -6.59 0.94 11.03
CA LYS A 34 -7.10 -0.43 10.94
C LYS A 34 -6.87 -1.04 9.55
N GLN A 35 -7.06 -0.26 8.49
CA GLN A 35 -6.80 -0.71 7.12
C GLN A 35 -5.31 -0.98 6.90
N ALA A 36 -4.42 -0.11 7.39
CA ALA A 36 -2.98 -0.33 7.30
C ALA A 36 -2.55 -1.62 8.02
N ASP A 37 -3.06 -1.87 9.22
CA ASP A 37 -2.73 -3.07 9.98
C ASP A 37 -3.29 -4.34 9.33
N LYS A 38 -4.49 -4.27 8.75
CA LYS A 38 -5.06 -5.37 7.97
C LYS A 38 -4.17 -5.73 6.78
N ILE A 39 -3.68 -4.74 6.02
CA ILE A 39 -2.79 -4.98 4.89
C ILE A 39 -1.51 -5.68 5.36
N ARG A 40 -0.89 -5.20 6.45
CA ARG A 40 0.32 -5.81 7.02
C ARG A 40 0.07 -7.26 7.44
N MET A 41 -1.05 -7.53 8.10
CA MET A 41 -1.45 -8.89 8.46
C MET A 41 -1.68 -9.78 7.24
N ASP A 42 -2.37 -9.28 6.21
CA ASP A 42 -2.65 -10.04 4.99
C ASP A 42 -1.37 -10.41 4.24
N VAL A 43 -0.36 -9.53 4.24
CA VAL A 43 0.98 -9.82 3.67
C VAL A 43 1.60 -11.04 4.37
N VAL A 44 1.55 -11.07 5.70
CA VAL A 44 2.11 -12.17 6.51
C VAL A 44 1.27 -13.45 6.37
N LEU A 45 -0.05 -13.36 6.51
CA LEU A 45 -0.96 -14.52 6.49
C LEU A 45 -0.99 -15.24 5.15
N LYS A 46 -0.85 -14.50 4.05
CA LYS A 46 -0.78 -15.06 2.69
C LYS A 46 0.62 -15.57 2.32
N GLY A 47 1.60 -15.42 3.21
CA GLY A 47 2.97 -15.89 3.01
C GLY A 47 3.72 -15.12 1.93
N TYR A 48 3.38 -13.85 1.69
CA TYR A 48 4.13 -13.02 0.76
C TYR A 48 5.49 -12.64 1.33
N SER A 49 6.45 -12.35 0.45
CA SER A 49 7.75 -11.82 0.86
C SER A 49 7.61 -10.40 1.39
N VAL A 50 7.98 -10.20 2.66
CA VAL A 50 8.00 -8.88 3.30
C VAL A 50 9.03 -7.96 2.64
N ASP A 51 10.20 -8.48 2.27
CA ASP A 51 11.23 -7.68 1.61
C ASP A 51 10.74 -7.17 0.25
N LEU A 52 10.09 -8.04 -0.52
CA LEU A 52 9.52 -7.66 -1.82
C LEU A 52 8.36 -6.67 -1.67
N PHE A 53 7.56 -6.82 -0.61
CA PHE A 53 6.50 -5.88 -0.28
C PHE A 53 7.05 -4.48 0.01
N VAL A 54 8.11 -4.39 0.84
CA VAL A 54 8.79 -3.12 1.14
C VAL A 54 9.39 -2.51 -0.12
N GLN A 55 10.06 -3.32 -0.96
CA GLN A 55 10.58 -2.86 -2.25
C GLN A 55 9.46 -2.23 -3.11
N TYR A 56 8.30 -2.87 -3.20
CA TYR A 56 7.16 -2.32 -3.95
C TYR A 56 6.59 -1.04 -3.35
N MET A 57 6.64 -0.87 -2.03
CA MET A 57 6.27 0.40 -1.38
C MET A 57 7.23 1.53 -1.75
N GLU A 58 8.52 1.24 -1.92
CA GLU A 58 9.53 2.21 -2.32
C GLU A 58 9.47 2.53 -3.83
N GLU A 59 9.15 1.54 -4.67
CA GLU A 59 9.02 1.71 -6.12
C GLU A 59 7.80 2.55 -6.49
N TYR A 60 6.64 2.28 -5.88
CA TYR A 60 5.36 2.89 -6.28
C TYR A 60 5.38 4.43 -6.40
N PRO A 61 5.92 5.20 -5.41
CA PRO A 61 5.99 6.66 -5.49
C PRO A 61 6.82 7.21 -6.64
N THR A 62 7.72 6.40 -7.21
CA THR A 62 8.62 6.81 -8.30
C THR A 62 8.03 6.61 -9.69
N LEU A 63 6.89 5.92 -9.80
CA LEU A 63 6.29 5.56 -11.08
C LEU A 63 5.43 6.70 -11.63
N SER A 64 5.56 6.96 -12.92
CA SER A 64 4.54 7.68 -13.67
C SER A 64 3.27 6.84 -13.82
N VAL A 65 2.17 7.47 -14.27
CA VAL A 65 0.88 6.78 -14.49
C VAL A 65 1.03 5.60 -15.47
N ASP A 66 1.79 5.79 -16.56
CA ASP A 66 1.99 4.74 -17.58
C ASP A 66 2.86 3.60 -17.05
N GLU A 67 3.88 3.91 -16.25
CA GLU A 67 4.74 2.91 -15.62
C GLU A 67 3.99 2.11 -14.57
N TYR A 68 3.14 2.77 -13.77
CA TYR A 68 2.27 2.10 -12.82
C TYR A 68 1.37 1.05 -13.49
N MET A 69 0.75 1.40 -14.63
CA MET A 69 -0.15 0.49 -15.34
C MET A 69 0.54 -0.77 -15.86
N LYS A 70 1.84 -0.70 -16.14
CA LYS A 70 2.67 -1.87 -16.48
C LYS A 70 3.13 -2.60 -15.21
N TRP A 71 3.61 -1.85 -14.24
CA TRP A 71 4.13 -2.36 -12.97
C TRP A 71 3.10 -3.21 -12.23
N ILE A 72 1.84 -2.75 -12.13
CA ILE A 72 0.78 -3.45 -11.40
C ILE A 72 0.34 -4.76 -12.08
N LYS A 73 0.62 -4.92 -13.37
CA LYS A 73 0.24 -6.11 -14.16
C LYS A 73 1.34 -7.17 -14.22
N ASN A 74 2.57 -6.79 -13.91
CA ASN A 74 3.75 -7.67 -13.86
C ASN A 74 3.88 -8.32 -12.47
#